data_AF-A0A7G2CNZ8-F1
#
_entry.id   AF-A0A7G2CNZ8-F1
#
_cell.length_a   1.000
_cell.length_b   1.000
_cell.length_c   1.000
_cell.angle_alpha   90.00
_cell.angle_beta   90.00
_cell.angle_gamma   90.00
#
_symmetry.space_group_name_H-M   'P 1'
#
loop_
_entity.id
_entity.type
_entity.pdbx_description
1 polymer ?
#
loop_
_entity_poly.entity_id
_entity_poly.type
_entity_poly.pdbx_seq_one_letter_code
_entity_poly.pdbx_strand_id
1 'polypeptide(L)'
;MDLVYVHLTHLLRPRVYEMRYYHAMQLLTEYEATSHGAGARPARGGGTLPMHDTVKRVLYSLPTAFADLVRVLVEAQEEAGEGRYVSMFLLVEHMEKKGIMISQGRLKALQRELTSNRLAVYDPAEHALCIPQHTKLRRILQEVAEERSTGLPGNLQQV
;
A
#
# COMPACT_ATOMS: atom_id res chain seq x y z
N MET A 1 -30.08 -4.38 -13.02
CA MET A 1 -28.75 -3.82 -12.75
C MET A 1 -28.90 -2.95 -11.52
N ASP A 2 -28.56 -3.50 -10.36
CA ASP A 2 -28.71 -2.82 -9.08
C ASP A 2 -27.51 -1.93 -8.82
N LEU A 3 -27.74 -0.62 -8.83
CA LEU A 3 -26.75 0.40 -8.48
C LEU A 3 -26.62 0.43 -6.95
N VAL A 4 -25.50 -0.04 -6.40
CA VAL A 4 -25.23 0.04 -4.97
C VAL A 4 -24.67 1.42 -4.64
N TYR A 5 -25.52 2.31 -4.14
CA TYR A 5 -25.13 3.63 -3.65
C TYR A 5 -24.65 3.52 -2.20
N VAL A 6 -23.33 3.58 -1.96
CA VAL A 6 -22.78 3.59 -0.60
C VAL A 6 -22.77 5.02 -0.06
N HIS A 7 -23.79 5.37 0.73
CA HIS A 7 -23.86 6.64 1.45
C HIS A 7 -23.16 6.50 2.82
N LEU A 8 -21.99 7.11 2.99
CA LEU A 8 -21.28 7.17 4.28
C LEU A 8 -21.80 8.35 5.11
N THR A 9 -22.79 8.08 5.96
CA THR A 9 -23.54 9.03 6.79
C THR A 9 -22.86 9.41 8.12
N HIS A 10 -21.53 9.50 8.19
CA HIS A 10 -20.88 10.01 9.42
C HIS A 10 -19.85 11.10 9.15
N LEU A 11 -20.39 12.32 9.21
CA LEU A 11 -19.72 13.60 9.43
C LEU A 11 -18.92 13.60 10.75
N LEU A 12 -17.70 14.14 10.66
CA LEU A 12 -17.06 15.00 11.68
C LEU A 12 -17.09 14.50 13.14
N ARG A 13 -16.04 13.77 13.55
CA ARG A 13 -15.45 13.98 14.88
C ARG A 13 -13.92 13.97 14.81
N PRO A 14 -13.23 15.05 15.21
CA PRO A 14 -11.79 15.06 15.31
C PRO A 14 -11.39 14.20 16.52
N ARG A 15 -10.76 13.04 16.28
CA ARG A 15 -10.13 12.28 17.36
C ARG A 15 -8.80 12.94 17.74
N VAL A 16 -8.90 13.98 18.56
CA VAL A 16 -7.78 14.59 19.28
C VAL A 16 -7.42 13.67 20.45
N TYR A 17 -6.87 12.47 20.18
CA TYR A 17 -6.35 11.59 21.24
C TYR A 17 -5.39 10.53 20.68
N GLU A 18 -4.30 10.96 20.03
CA GLU A 18 -3.16 10.04 19.76
C GLU A 18 -1.81 10.78 19.63
N MET A 19 -1.71 12.02 20.14
CA MET A 19 -0.44 12.77 20.26
C MET A 19 0.32 12.40 21.54
N ARG A 20 0.61 11.10 21.76
CA ARG A 20 1.56 10.66 22.80
C ARG A 20 2.60 9.64 22.33
N TYR A 21 2.59 9.26 21.05
CA TYR A 21 3.56 8.30 20.49
C TYR A 21 4.65 8.94 19.61
N TYR A 22 4.82 10.26 19.67
CA TYR A 22 5.78 10.98 18.83
C TYR A 22 7.21 11.06 19.38
N HIS A 23 7.47 10.61 20.61
CA HIS A 23 8.81 10.74 21.20
C HIS A 23 9.71 9.50 21.10
N ALA A 24 9.15 8.31 20.85
CA ALA A 24 9.95 7.08 20.75
C ALA A 24 10.58 6.85 19.36
N MET A 25 10.03 7.46 18.30
CA MET A 25 10.53 7.28 16.92
C MET A 25 11.71 8.19 16.55
N GLN A 26 11.94 9.29 17.28
CA GLN A 26 13.09 10.16 17.04
C GLN A 26 14.41 9.51 17.48
N LEU A 27 14.41 8.72 18.56
CA LEU A 27 15.63 8.07 19.07
C LEU A 27 16.11 6.89 18.23
N LEU A 28 15.23 6.24 17.45
CA LEU A 28 15.63 5.22 16.47
C LEU A 28 16.14 5.83 15.15
N THR A 29 15.86 7.10 14.89
CA THR A 29 16.28 7.79 13.65
C THR A 29 17.73 8.28 13.73
N GLU A 30 18.23 8.59 14.94
CA GLU A 30 19.56 9.17 15.10
C GLU A 30 20.71 8.15 15.10
N TYR A 31 20.42 6.85 15.33
CA TYR A 31 21.46 5.81 15.32
C TYR A 31 21.74 5.22 13.93
N GLU A 32 20.79 5.31 12.98
CA GLU A 32 21.00 4.83 11.60
C GLU A 32 21.60 5.93 10.68
N ALA A 33 21.54 7.19 11.11
CA ALA A 33 21.98 8.36 10.33
C ALA A 33 23.51 8.48 10.17
N THR A 34 24.32 7.66 10.85
CA THR A 34 25.79 7.70 10.73
C THR A 34 26.36 6.81 9.62
N SER A 35 25.53 6.06 8.87
CA SER A 35 26.02 5.06 7.91
C SER A 35 25.73 5.31 6.44
N HIS A 36 24.89 6.29 6.07
CA HIS A 36 24.53 6.51 4.67
C HIS A 36 24.78 7.96 4.27
N GLY A 37 26.06 8.25 4.07
CA GLY A 37 26.51 9.46 3.40
C GLY A 37 26.06 9.51 1.94
N ALA A 38 25.90 10.77 1.50
CA ALA A 38 26.01 11.27 0.14
C ALA A 38 24.98 10.79 -0.90
N GLY A 39 24.32 11.79 -1.49
CA GLY A 39 23.41 11.66 -2.61
C GLY A 39 23.93 10.77 -3.74
N ALA A 40 23.13 9.75 -4.02
CA ALA A 40 23.11 9.05 -5.29
C ALA A 40 21.65 8.70 -5.57
N ARG A 41 21.15 9.01 -6.77
CA ARG A 41 19.88 8.49 -7.27
C ARG A 41 19.87 6.98 -6.96
N PRO A 42 18.81 6.41 -6.35
CA PRO A 42 18.79 4.99 -6.11
C PRO A 42 18.95 4.31 -7.46
N ALA A 43 20.08 3.61 -7.63
CA ALA A 43 20.27 2.70 -8.74
C ALA A 43 19.05 1.79 -8.77
N ARG A 44 18.55 1.51 -9.98
CA ARG A 44 17.52 0.51 -10.28
C ARG A 44 17.90 -0.83 -9.62
N GLY A 45 17.54 -0.98 -8.36
CA GLY A 45 17.98 -2.04 -7.46
C GLY A 45 16.82 -2.36 -6.55
N GLY A 46 16.39 -3.62 -6.63
CA GLY A 46 15.11 -4.12 -6.15
C GLY A 46 14.77 -3.65 -4.73
N GLY A 47 13.71 -2.87 -4.62
CA GLY A 47 12.98 -2.74 -3.36
C GLY A 47 12.40 -4.11 -3.02
N THR A 48 13.12 -4.91 -2.24
CA THR A 48 12.60 -6.17 -1.74
C THR A 48 11.38 -5.88 -0.88
N LEU A 49 10.25 -6.53 -1.16
CA LEU A 49 9.08 -6.42 -0.28
C LEU A 49 9.49 -6.82 1.14
N PRO A 50 8.83 -6.24 2.16
CA PRO A 50 8.94 -6.71 3.53
C PRO A 50 8.72 -8.22 3.66
N MET A 51 9.07 -8.76 4.83
CA MET A 51 8.79 -10.15 5.15
C MET A 51 7.30 -10.46 4.94
N HIS A 52 7.02 -11.71 4.54
CA HIS A 52 5.69 -12.16 4.16
C HIS A 52 4.63 -11.85 5.24
N ASP A 53 4.94 -12.11 6.50
CA ASP A 53 4.05 -11.83 7.63
C ASP A 53 3.84 -10.33 7.87
N THR A 54 4.85 -9.51 7.60
CA THR A 54 4.72 -8.05 7.67
C THR A 54 3.74 -7.56 6.62
N VAL A 55 3.85 -8.06 5.38
CA VAL A 55 2.91 -7.71 4.30
C VAL A 55 1.49 -8.19 4.65
N LYS A 56 1.33 -9.42 5.16
CA LYS A 56 0.02 -9.92 5.63
C LYS A 56 -0.56 -9.02 6.71
N ARG A 57 0.20 -8.64 7.75
CA ARG A 57 -0.28 -7.73 8.81
C ARG A 57 -0.73 -6.38 8.26
N VAL A 58 0.04 -5.79 7.34
CA VAL A 58 -0.33 -4.53 6.68
C VAL A 58 -1.65 -4.72 5.92
N LEU A 59 -1.77 -5.76 5.09
CA LEU A 59 -3.02 -6.06 4.36
C LEU A 59 -4.20 -6.33 5.31
N TYR A 60 -3.96 -6.96 6.46
CA TYR A 60 -4.98 -7.19 7.49
C TYR A 60 -5.46 -5.91 8.16
N SER A 61 -4.56 -4.96 8.40
CA SER A 61 -4.90 -3.64 8.96
C SER A 61 -5.68 -2.74 8.01
N LEU A 62 -5.65 -3.06 6.71
CA LEU A 62 -6.26 -2.22 5.67
C LEU A 62 -7.73 -2.61 5.42
N PRO A 63 -8.62 -1.61 5.17
CA PRO A 63 -10.01 -1.85 4.80
C PRO A 63 -10.12 -2.78 3.58
N THR A 64 -11.21 -3.54 3.47
CA THR A 64 -11.45 -4.46 2.33
C THR A 64 -11.40 -3.75 0.98
N ALA A 65 -12.00 -2.56 0.88
CA ALA A 65 -11.94 -1.74 -0.33
C ALA A 65 -10.50 -1.34 -0.73
N PHE A 66 -9.57 -1.34 0.22
CA PHE A 66 -8.16 -1.07 -0.05
C PHE A 66 -7.47 -2.26 -0.74
N ALA A 67 -7.85 -3.50 -0.41
CA ALA A 67 -7.33 -4.68 -1.07
C ALA A 67 -7.68 -4.68 -2.57
N ASP A 68 -8.90 -4.24 -2.92
CA ASP A 68 -9.31 -4.12 -4.32
C ASP A 68 -8.51 -3.06 -5.07
N LEU A 69 -8.21 -1.92 -4.43
CA LEU A 69 -7.32 -0.91 -5.00
C LEU A 69 -5.92 -1.47 -5.25
N VAL A 70 -5.33 -2.18 -4.28
CA VAL A 70 -4.01 -2.79 -4.45
C VAL A 70 -4.01 -3.87 -5.53
N ARG A 71 -5.09 -4.63 -5.69
CA ARG A 71 -5.25 -5.57 -6.82
C ARG A 71 -5.20 -4.84 -8.15
N VAL A 72 -5.92 -3.73 -8.30
CA VAL A 72 -5.85 -2.92 -9.53
C VAL A 72 -4.42 -2.43 -9.80
N LEU A 73 -3.71 -1.98 -8.76
CA LEU A 73 -2.32 -1.53 -8.89
C LEU A 73 -1.38 -2.68 -9.31
N VAL A 74 -1.56 -3.87 -8.76
CA VAL A 74 -0.78 -5.05 -9.09
C VAL A 74 -1.02 -5.48 -10.53
N GLU A 75 -2.27 -5.48 -10.99
CA GLU A 75 -2.60 -5.81 -12.38
C GLU A 75 -2.02 -4.79 -13.36
N ALA A 76 -2.13 -3.50 -13.07
CA ALA A 76 -1.51 -2.45 -13.89
C ALA A 76 0.03 -2.58 -13.93
N GLN A 77 0.64 -3.02 -12.82
CA GLN A 77 2.07 -3.33 -12.77
C GLN A 77 2.43 -4.58 -13.60
N GLU A 78 1.59 -5.61 -13.59
CA GLU A 78 1.78 -6.82 -14.41
C GLU A 78 1.74 -6.48 -15.91
N GLU A 79 0.80 -5.64 -16.33
CA GLU A 79 0.71 -5.15 -17.72
C GLU A 79 1.94 -4.31 -18.12
N ALA A 80 2.46 -3.48 -17.21
CA ALA A 80 3.64 -2.67 -17.45
C ALA A 80 4.95 -3.50 -17.46
N GLY A 81 4.99 -4.60 -16.70
CA GLY A 81 6.16 -5.45 -16.51
C GLY A 81 6.92 -5.16 -15.21
N GLU A 82 7.79 -6.10 -14.82
CA GLU A 82 8.49 -6.07 -13.53
C GLU A 82 9.45 -4.87 -13.40
N GLY A 83 9.42 -4.21 -12.25
CA GLY A 83 10.28 -3.08 -11.93
C GLY A 83 10.01 -1.80 -12.75
N ARG A 84 8.95 -1.77 -13.56
CA ARG A 84 8.56 -0.57 -14.32
C ARG A 84 7.71 0.37 -13.48
N TYR A 85 7.86 1.66 -13.72
CA TYR A 85 6.99 2.65 -13.10
C TYR A 85 5.70 2.78 -13.92
N VAL A 86 4.57 2.84 -13.22
CA VAL A 86 3.26 3.10 -13.79
C VAL A 86 2.82 4.48 -13.36
N SER A 87 2.47 5.34 -14.33
CA SER A 87 1.98 6.68 -14.03
C SER A 87 0.71 6.62 -13.19
N MET A 88 0.60 7.47 -12.18
CA MET A 88 -0.61 7.57 -11.35
C MET A 88 -1.87 7.90 -12.17
N PHE A 89 -1.73 8.60 -13.31
CA PHE A 89 -2.85 8.87 -14.21
C PHE A 89 -3.39 7.58 -14.85
N LEU A 90 -2.50 6.69 -15.28
CA LEU A 90 -2.89 5.38 -15.83
C LEU A 90 -3.55 4.52 -14.75
N LEU A 91 -3.03 4.54 -13.52
CA LEU A 91 -3.62 3.80 -12.40
C LEU A 91 -5.05 4.26 -12.11
N VAL A 92 -5.32 5.56 -12.19
CA VAL A 92 -6.69 6.10 -12.07
C VAL A 92 -7.56 5.61 -13.22
N GLU A 93 -7.08 5.65 -14.46
CA GLU A 93 -7.82 5.12 -15.62
C GLU A 93 -8.16 3.62 -15.47
N HIS A 94 -7.23 2.82 -14.95
CA HIS A 94 -7.47 1.40 -14.64
C HIS A 94 -8.51 1.21 -13.54
N MET A 95 -8.52 2.06 -12.51
CA MET A 95 -9.53 2.03 -11.45
C MET A 95 -10.91 2.39 -12.02
N GLU A 96 -11.00 3.43 -12.85
CA GLU A 96 -12.23 3.86 -13.51
C GLU A 96 -12.81 2.78 -14.43
N LYS A 97 -11.96 2.11 -15.23
CA LYS A 97 -12.35 0.95 -16.07
C LYS A 97 -12.98 -0.19 -15.27
N LYS A 98 -12.61 -0.32 -14.00
CA LYS A 98 -13.16 -1.32 -13.06
C LYS A 98 -14.33 -0.81 -12.23
N GLY A 99 -14.85 0.38 -12.55
CA GLY A 99 -15.96 1.00 -11.83
C GLY A 99 -15.57 1.54 -10.46
N ILE A 100 -14.27 1.73 -10.18
CA ILE A 100 -13.77 2.25 -8.91
C ILE A 100 -13.49 3.75 -9.07
N MET A 101 -14.29 4.57 -8.39
CA MET A 101 -14.04 6.01 -8.27
C MET A 101 -13.26 6.30 -6.99
N ILE A 102 -12.10 6.94 -7.13
CA ILE A 102 -11.27 7.37 -6.00
C ILE A 102 -11.01 8.87 -6.06
N SER A 103 -11.17 9.56 -4.93
CA SER A 103 -10.81 10.97 -4.85
C SER A 103 -9.30 11.15 -4.80
N GLN A 104 -8.81 12.29 -5.27
CA GLN A 104 -7.37 12.62 -5.23
C GLN A 104 -6.77 12.53 -3.83
N GLY A 105 -7.51 12.96 -2.79
CA GLY A 105 -7.07 12.84 -1.40
C GLY A 105 -6.89 11.38 -0.95
N ARG A 106 -7.78 10.48 -1.38
CA ARG A 106 -7.70 9.04 -1.08
C ARG A 106 -6.59 8.36 -1.87
N LEU A 107 -6.38 8.75 -3.13
CA LEU A 107 -5.28 8.25 -3.96
C LEU A 107 -3.93 8.60 -3.34
N LYS A 108 -3.77 9.84 -2.85
CA LYS A 108 -2.55 10.26 -2.15
C LYS A 108 -2.33 9.50 -0.84
N ALA A 109 -3.39 9.20 -0.10
CA ALA A 109 -3.32 8.39 1.11
C ALA A 109 -2.89 6.94 0.79
N LEU A 110 -3.48 6.33 -0.26
CA LEU A 110 -3.09 5.01 -0.77
C LEU A 110 -1.62 4.97 -1.17
N GLN A 111 -1.16 5.94 -1.96
CA GLN A 111 0.24 6.08 -2.35
C GLN A 111 1.15 6.14 -1.12
N ARG A 112 0.82 7.01 -0.15
CA ARG A 112 1.59 7.17 1.08
C ARG A 112 1.66 5.87 1.87
N GLU A 113 0.53 5.20 2.07
CA GLU A 113 0.45 3.95 2.82
C GLU A 113 1.30 2.84 2.18
N LEU A 114 1.23 2.68 0.85
CA LEU A 114 2.04 1.70 0.13
C LEU A 114 3.53 2.00 0.21
N THR A 115 3.91 3.28 0.10
CA THR A 115 5.33 3.68 0.21
C THR A 115 5.85 3.57 1.64
N SER A 116 5.07 3.96 2.65
CA SER A 116 5.43 3.84 4.08
C SER A 116 5.63 2.38 4.49
N ASN A 117 4.79 1.48 3.99
CA ASN A 117 4.91 0.04 4.25
C ASN A 117 5.91 -0.65 3.31
N ARG A 118 6.68 0.10 2.52
CA ARG A 118 7.66 -0.41 1.55
C ARG A 118 7.08 -1.43 0.56
N LEU A 119 5.78 -1.33 0.29
CA LEU A 119 5.09 -2.16 -0.71
C LEU A 119 5.27 -1.61 -2.12
N ALA A 120 5.51 -0.30 -2.23
CA ALA A 120 5.74 0.39 -3.50
C ALA A 120 6.79 1.49 -3.36
N VAL A 121 7.37 1.87 -4.49
CA VAL A 121 8.28 3.00 -4.64
C VAL A 121 7.58 4.07 -5.48
N TYR A 122 7.55 5.30 -4.99
CA TYR A 122 6.95 6.42 -5.69
C TYR A 122 8.04 7.35 -6.23
N ASP A 123 7.94 7.69 -7.52
CA ASP A 123 8.75 8.71 -8.16
C ASP A 123 7.95 10.02 -8.25
N PRO A 124 8.34 11.08 -7.52
CA PRO A 124 7.65 12.36 -7.56
C PRO A 124 7.87 13.12 -8.86
N ALA A 125 8.96 12.89 -9.60
CA ALA A 125 9.28 13.61 -10.83
C ALA A 125 8.37 13.16 -11.98
N GLU A 126 8.14 11.85 -12.07
CA GLU A 126 7.30 11.23 -13.12
C GLU A 126 5.85 11.04 -12.66
N HIS A 127 5.53 11.40 -11.41
CA HIS A 127 4.25 11.10 -10.76
C HIS A 127 3.83 9.64 -11.00
N ALA A 128 4.72 8.71 -10.63
CA ALA A 128 4.60 7.30 -10.98
C ALA A 128 4.91 6.38 -9.79
N LEU A 129 4.30 5.19 -9.79
CA LEU A 129 4.43 4.19 -8.75
C LEU A 129 5.00 2.90 -9.34
N CYS A 130 5.89 2.23 -8.62
CA CYS A 130 6.42 0.92 -8.96
C CYS A 130 6.20 -0.04 -7.79
N ILE A 131 5.67 -1.24 -8.06
CA ILE A 131 5.60 -2.35 -7.11
C ILE A 131 6.68 -3.37 -7.51
N PRO A 132 7.85 -3.39 -6.84
CA PRO A 132 9.01 -4.13 -7.32
C PRO A 132 8.78 -5.64 -7.42
N GLN A 133 8.06 -6.23 -6.47
CA GLN A 133 7.75 -7.68 -6.43
C GLN A 133 6.25 -7.93 -6.50
N HIS A 134 5.60 -7.39 -7.53
CA HIS A 134 4.15 -7.46 -7.71
C HIS A 134 3.59 -8.90 -7.71
N THR A 135 4.34 -9.88 -8.25
CA THR A 135 3.94 -11.30 -8.24
C THR A 135 3.85 -11.87 -6.83
N LYS A 136 4.80 -11.53 -5.95
CA LYS A 136 4.78 -11.92 -4.53
C LYS A 136 3.64 -11.22 -3.81
N LEU A 137 3.43 -9.92 -4.04
CA LEU A 137 2.32 -9.17 -3.44
C LEU A 137 0.97 -9.74 -3.86
N ARG A 138 0.81 -10.17 -5.14
CA ARG A 138 -0.40 -10.83 -5.64
C ARG A 138 -0.75 -12.09 -4.87
N ARG A 139 0.25 -12.96 -4.64
CA ARG A 139 0.05 -14.20 -3.86
C ARG A 139 -0.42 -13.90 -2.44
N ILE A 140 0.22 -12.93 -1.78
CA ILE A 140 -0.16 -12.54 -0.41
C ILE A 140 -1.57 -11.95 -0.37
N LEU A 141 -1.95 -11.13 -1.36
CA LEU A 141 -3.31 -10.60 -1.47
C LEU A 141 -4.36 -11.70 -1.66
N GLN A 142 -4.03 -12.75 -2.39
CA GLN A 142 -4.90 -13.91 -2.58
C GLN A 142 -5.05 -14.69 -1.26
N GLU A 143 -3.95 -15.00 -0.59
CA GLU A 143 -3.96 -15.69 0.71
C GLU A 143 -4.76 -14.93 1.76
N VAL A 144 -4.56 -13.61 1.88
CA VAL A 144 -5.32 -12.78 2.83
C VAL A 144 -6.81 -12.73 2.49
N ALA A 145 -7.16 -12.76 1.20
CA ALA A 145 -8.56 -12.81 0.78
C ALA A 145 -9.22 -14.17 1.09
N GLU A 146 -8.49 -15.27 0.89
CA GLU A 146 -8.93 -16.63 1.21
C GLU A 146 -9.11 -16.80 2.73
N GLU A 147 -8.14 -16.36 3.54
CA GLU A 147 -8.19 -16.36 5.01
C GLU A 147 -9.36 -15.51 5.55
N ARG A 148 -9.63 -14.34 4.95
CA ARG A 148 -10.80 -13.50 5.30
C ARG A 148 -12.13 -14.15 4.92
N SER A 149 -12.19 -14.87 3.81
CA SER A 149 -13.41 -15.55 3.35
C SER A 149 -13.75 -16.81 4.16
N THR A 150 -12.73 -17.48 4.69
CA THR A 150 -12.86 -18.70 5.50
C THR A 150 -13.09 -18.41 6.98
N GLY A 151 -12.97 -17.15 7.43
CA GLY A 151 -13.20 -16.74 8.81
C GLY A 151 -12.16 -17.25 9.81
N LEU A 152 -11.06 -17.83 9.33
CA LEU A 152 -9.93 -18.29 10.13
C LEU A 152 -8.86 -17.19 10.11
N PRO A 153 -8.77 -16.32 11.15
CA PRO A 153 -7.57 -15.52 11.31
C PRO A 153 -6.41 -16.50 11.49
N GLY A 154 -5.43 -16.44 10.59
CA GLY A 154 -4.24 -17.29 10.64
C GLY A 154 -3.71 -17.36 12.07
N ASN A 155 -3.63 -18.58 12.59
CA ASN A 155 -3.23 -18.89 13.96
C ASN A 155 -2.07 -18.00 14.43
N LEU A 156 -2.27 -17.37 15.59
CA LEU A 156 -1.19 -17.03 16.49
C LEU A 156 -0.34 -18.29 16.69
N GLN A 157 0.80 -18.37 16.02
CA GLN A 157 1.88 -19.25 16.48
C GLN A 157 2.41 -18.66 17.78
N GLN A 158 1.87 -19.18 18.88
CA GLN A 158 2.56 -19.23 20.16
C GLN A 158 3.83 -20.05 19.97
N VAL A 159 4.98 -19.45 20.29
CA VAL A 159 6.09 -20.13 20.95
C VAL A 159 6.50 -19.24 22.12
#